data_AF-A0A7U4JPI3-F1
#
_entry.id   AF-A0A7U4JPI3-F1
#
_cell.length_a   1.000
_cell.length_b   1.000
_cell.length_c   1.000
_cell.angle_alpha   90.00
_cell.angle_beta   90.00
_cell.angle_gamma   90.00
#
_symmetry.space_group_name_H-M   'P 1'
#
loop_
_entity.id
_entity.type
_entity.pdbx_description
1 polymer ?
#
loop_
_entity_poly.entity_id
_entity_poly.type
_entity_poly.pdbx_seq_one_letter_code
_entity_poly.pdbx_strand_id
1 'polypeptide(L)' 'MNIHEAPTGFRWQYRSKETHRFEEGIVITDEPGIYIAGSHGIRIENEILVCKGEHNEYGQFIYFEPISYGL' A
#
# COMPACT_ATOMS: atom_id res chain seq x y z
N MET A 1 10.72 14.63 4.83
CA MET A 1 9.62 13.67 4.66
C MET A 1 8.78 14.18 3.51
N ASN A 2 8.53 13.33 2.52
CA ASN A 2 7.72 13.61 1.34
C ASN A 2 6.42 12.78 1.42
N ILE A 3 5.38 13.20 0.71
CA ILE A 3 4.13 12.42 0.66
C ILE A 3 4.24 11.18 -0.24
N HIS A 4 5.17 11.21 -1.21
CA HIS A 4 5.51 10.06 -2.03
C HIS A 4 6.98 9.71 -1.79
N GLU A 5 7.22 8.60 -1.09
CA GLU A 5 8.57 8.14 -0.74
C GLU A 5 8.87 6.79 -1.41
N ALA A 6 9.84 6.79 -2.33
CA ALA A 6 10.46 5.56 -2.81
C ALA A 6 11.37 4.99 -1.68
N PRO A 7 11.71 3.69 -1.67
CA PRO A 7 11.71 2.75 -2.80
C PRO A 7 10.54 1.75 -2.84
N THR A 8 9.54 1.86 -1.97
CA THR A 8 8.39 0.94 -1.97
C THR A 8 7.26 1.48 -2.84
N GLY A 9 6.63 0.62 -3.62
CA GLY A 9 5.48 0.99 -4.43
C GLY A 9 4.52 -0.18 -4.62
N PHE A 10 3.22 0.11 -4.68
CA PHE A 10 2.18 -0.89 -4.90
C PHE A 10 1.52 -0.64 -6.27
N ARG A 11 1.95 -1.39 -7.30
CA ARG A 11 1.55 -1.12 -8.69
C ARG A 11 1.39 -2.40 -9.51
N TRP A 12 0.55 -2.32 -10.53
CA TRP A 12 0.40 -3.39 -11.53
C TRP A 12 1.54 -3.40 -12.57
N GLN A 13 2.16 -2.25 -12.84
CA GLN A 13 3.33 -2.15 -13.72
C GLN A 13 4.62 -2.21 -12.92
N TYR A 14 5.55 -3.03 -13.38
CA TYR A 14 6.91 -3.05 -12.86
C TYR A 14 7.61 -1.70 -13.08
N ARG A 15 8.22 -1.18 -12.02
CA ARG A 15 9.13 -0.02 -12.06
C ARG A 15 10.39 -0.36 -11.29
N SER A 16 11.54 -0.31 -11.96
CA SER A 16 12.82 -0.72 -11.39
C SER A 16 13.25 0.05 -10.13
N LYS A 17 12.72 1.24 -9.89
CA LYS A 17 13.00 2.06 -8.70
C LYS A 17 12.04 1.83 -7.53
N GLU A 18 11.00 1.01 -7.74
CA GLU A 18 9.92 0.76 -6.78
C GLU A 18 9.75 -0.75 -6.54
N THR A 19 10.87 -1.47 -6.38
CA THR A 19 10.90 -2.93 -6.24
C THR A 19 11.28 -3.40 -4.84
N HIS A 20 11.28 -2.49 -3.86
CA HIS A 20 11.59 -2.83 -2.48
C HIS A 20 10.57 -3.83 -1.92
N ARG A 21 11.04 -4.79 -1.13
CA ARG A 21 10.18 -5.82 -0.53
C ARG A 21 9.39 -5.19 0.61
N PHE A 22 8.17 -5.67 0.85
CA PHE A 22 7.44 -5.24 2.03
C PHE A 22 8.09 -5.84 3.30
N GLU A 23 8.39 -4.96 4.24
CA GLU A 23 8.98 -5.26 5.54
C GLU A 23 8.15 -4.52 6.61
N GLU A 24 8.16 -5.05 7.84
CA GLU A 24 7.42 -4.46 8.96
C GLU A 24 7.80 -2.98 9.16
N GLY A 25 6.80 -2.13 9.42
CA GLY A 25 7.00 -0.70 9.66
C GLY A 25 6.91 0.17 8.42
N ILE A 26 6.83 -0.42 7.22
CA ILE A 26 6.56 0.36 6.00
C ILE A 26 5.12 0.87 6.03
N VAL A 27 4.97 2.17 5.76
CA VAL A 27 3.67 2.79 5.46
C VAL A 27 3.57 3.01 3.95
N ILE A 28 2.43 2.65 3.37
CA ILE A 28 2.14 2.86 1.94
C ILE A 28 0.66 3.20 1.76
N THR A 29 0.28 3.75 0.61
CA THR A 29 -1.11 3.99 0.25
C THR A 29 -1.72 2.79 -0.49
N ASP A 30 -2.94 2.43 -0.12
CA ASP A 30 -3.85 1.60 -0.91
C ASP A 30 -4.94 2.51 -1.49
N GLU A 31 -4.82 2.83 -2.78
CA GLU A 31 -5.55 3.93 -3.42
C GLU A 31 -6.26 3.57 -4.74
N PRO A 32 -7.04 2.47 -4.83
CA PRO A 32 -7.73 2.09 -6.04
C PRO A 32 -8.77 3.15 -6.46
N GLY A 33 -8.89 3.37 -7.77
CA GLY A 33 -9.87 4.29 -8.32
C GLY A 33 -10.34 3.96 -9.73
N ILE A 34 -11.52 4.48 -10.07
CA ILE A 34 -12.17 4.38 -11.38
C ILE A 34 -12.66 5.76 -11.83
N TYR A 35 -12.50 6.05 -13.12
CA TYR A 35 -12.86 7.34 -13.70
C TYR A 35 -13.63 7.12 -15.01
N ILE A 36 -14.83 7.70 -15.10
CA ILE A 36 -15.71 7.65 -16.28
C ILE A 36 -15.77 9.06 -16.88
N ALA A 37 -15.20 9.21 -18.07
CA ALA A 37 -15.08 10.51 -18.75
C ALA A 37 -16.45 11.19 -18.94
N GLY A 38 -16.50 12.49 -18.63
CA GLY A 38 -17.73 13.31 -18.74
C GLY A 38 -18.79 13.01 -17.68
N SER A 39 -18.51 12.14 -16.71
CA SER A 39 -19.46 11.73 -15.68
C SER A 39 -18.85 11.91 -14.29
N HIS A 40 -18.12 10.92 -13.76
CA HIS A 40 -17.64 10.92 -12.38
C HIS A 40 -16.34 10.12 -12.24
N GLY A 41 -15.67 10.29 -11.11
CA GLY A 41 -14.56 9.45 -10.68
C GLY A 41 -14.67 9.15 -9.19
N ILE A 42 -14.21 7.97 -8.80
CA ILE A 42 -14.17 7.52 -7.41
C ILE A 42 -12.76 7.00 -7.14
N ARG A 43 -12.16 7.44 -6.05
CA ARG A 43 -10.95 6.86 -5.47
C ARG A 43 -11.16 6.72 -3.97
N ILE A 44 -10.86 5.55 -3.44
CA ILE A 44 -10.84 5.30 -2.00
C ILE A 44 -9.38 5.06 -1.65
N GLU A 45 -8.88 5.78 -0.66
CA GLU A 45 -7.46 5.85 -0.35
C GLU A 45 -7.27 5.75 1.17
N ASN A 46 -6.49 4.75 1.58
CA ASN A 46 -6.04 4.57 2.95
C ASN A 46 -4.50 4.52 3.00
N GLU A 47 -3.92 5.11 4.02
CA GLU A 47 -2.60 4.72 4.49
C GLU A 47 -2.69 3.38 5.21
N ILE A 48 -1.79 2.46 4.89
CA ILE A 48 -1.70 1.12 5.47
C ILE A 48 -0.29 0.86 5.99
N LEU A 49 -0.21 0.26 7.17
CA LEU A 49 1.04 -0.16 7.83
C LEU A 49 1.28 -1.65 7.57
N VAL A 50 2.51 -2.01 7.19
CA VAL A 50 2.94 -3.42 7.14
C VAL A 50 3.25 -3.91 8.55
N CYS A 51 2.51 -4.93 8.99
CA CYS A 51 2.63 -5.54 10.31
C CYS A 51 3.09 -7.00 10.20
N LYS A 52 3.80 -7.50 11.23
CA LYS A 52 4.08 -8.94 11.35
C LYS A 52 2.81 -9.70 11.68
N GLY A 53 2.50 -10.69 10.86
CA GLY A 53 1.46 -11.69 11.09
C GLY A 53 1.98 -12.89 11.90
N GLU A 54 1.27 -14.00 11.75
CA GLU A 54 1.66 -15.27 12.36
C GLU A 54 3.03 -15.74 11.85
N HIS A 55 3.84 -16.28 12.74
CA HIS A 55 5.09 -16.95 12.40
C HIS A 55 4.92 -18.45 12.61
N ASN A 56 5.20 -19.25 11.57
CA ASN A 56 5.13 -20.71 11.65
C ASN A 56 6.30 -21.36 10.89
N GLU A 57 6.23 -22.66 10.63
CA GLU A 57 7.29 -23.42 9.97
C GLU A 57 7.62 -22.93 8.53
N TYR A 58 6.73 -22.18 7.90
CA TYR A 58 6.92 -21.58 6.58
C TYR A 58 7.51 -20.16 6.63
N GLY A 59 7.80 -19.65 7.84
CA GLY A 59 8.43 -18.35 8.08
C GLY A 59 7.46 -17.29 8.61
N GLN A 60 7.84 -16.04 8.43
CA GLN A 60 7.10 -14.88 8.91
C GLN A 60 6.07 -14.42 7.87
N PHE A 61 4.79 -14.52 8.20
CA PHE A 61 3.74 -13.87 7.42
C PHE A 61 3.66 -12.38 7.78
N ILE A 62 3.15 -11.57 6.86
CA ILE A 62 2.90 -10.14 7.06
C ILE A 62 1.47 -9.81 6.61
N TYR A 63 0.91 -8.74 7.16
CA TYR A 63 -0.40 -8.21 6.76
C TYR A 63 -0.39 -6.68 6.79
N PHE A 64 -1.46 -6.08 6.27
CA PHE A 64 -1.64 -4.63 6.23
C PHE A 64 -2.71 -4.19 7.22
N GLU A 65 -2.41 -3.16 8.01
CA GLU A 65 -3.33 -2.54 8.95
C GLU A 65 -3.67 -1.11 8.48
N PRO A 66 -4.94 -0.77 8.21
CA PRO A 66 -5.33 0.60 7.87
C PRO A 66 -5.09 1.55 9.04
N ILE A 67 -4.46 2.68 8.76
CA ILE A 67 -4.19 3.73 9.76
C ILE A 67 -4.89 5.06 9.42
N SER A 68 -5.59 5.12 8.29
CA SER A 68 -6.53 6.19 7.96
C SER A 68 -7.93 5.86 8.47
N TYR A 69 -8.55 6.82 9.15
CA TYR A 69 -9.91 6.68 9.69
C TYR A 69 -10.82 7.71 9.02
N GLY A 70 -11.76 7.23 8.21
CA GLY A 70 -12.88 8.03 7.71
C GLY A 70 -13.97 8.18 8.78
N LEU A 71 -14.64 9.33 8.82
CA LEU A 71 -15.84 9.56 9.63
C LEU A 71 -17.09 9.01 8.96
#